data_AF-A0AAV0M2F2-F1
#
_entry.id   AF-A0AAV0M2F2-F1
#
_cell.length_a   1.000
_cell.length_b   1.000
_cell.length_c   1.000
_cell.angle_alpha   90.00
_cell.angle_beta   90.00
_cell.angle_gamma   90.00
#
_symmetry.space_group_name_H-M   'P 1'
#
loop_
_entity.id
_entity.type
_entity.pdbx_description
1 polymer ?
#
loop_
_entity_poly.entity_id
_entity_poly.type
_entity_poly.pdbx_seq_one_letter_code
_entity_poly.pdbx_strand_id
1 'polypeptide(L)'
;CDIFPDCGFRQPGSGVVLTCLDCFLGKGSLHLFEYSIQTSLFLTKLRGGTCSTAASDPPQSVVHRAMYLLQNGFGNYDVFRNNCEDFALYCKTGLLITDSQGVGRSGQASSVIGAPLAAILSSPLKLLMPSPVGVATVTAGMYCMSRYATDIGVRSDVIKVAVEDLAVNLGWGDETVEAADDASSQLTDYHVIQRKD
;
A
#
# COMPACT_ATOMS: atom_id res chain seq x y z
N CYS A 1 23.26 -14.87 -3.00
CA CYS A 1 22.82 -14.49 -4.36
C CYS A 1 24.08 -14.11 -5.09
N ASP A 2 24.51 -14.91 -6.04
CA ASP A 2 25.90 -14.80 -6.55
C ASP A 2 26.00 -13.85 -7.75
N ILE A 3 24.84 -13.43 -8.29
CA ILE A 3 24.73 -12.59 -9.48
C ILE A 3 24.56 -11.11 -9.11
N PHE A 4 23.88 -10.81 -8.00
CA PHE A 4 23.57 -9.45 -7.57
C PHE A 4 24.23 -9.16 -6.21
N PRO A 5 25.33 -8.40 -6.17
CA PRO A 5 26.15 -8.23 -4.97
C PRO A 5 25.40 -7.57 -3.81
N ASP A 6 24.48 -6.65 -4.12
CA ASP A 6 23.69 -5.92 -3.10
C ASP A 6 22.40 -6.64 -2.70
N CYS A 7 22.14 -7.83 -3.25
CA CYS A 7 20.95 -8.59 -2.91
C CYS A 7 20.99 -9.09 -1.47
N GLY A 8 20.00 -8.69 -0.67
CA GLY A 8 19.93 -8.93 0.77
C GLY A 8 20.43 -7.76 1.59
N PHE A 9 20.88 -6.67 0.97
CA PHE A 9 21.30 -5.47 1.66
C PHE A 9 20.14 -4.88 2.48
N ARG A 10 20.45 -4.49 3.73
CA ARG A 10 19.54 -3.78 4.61
C ARG A 10 20.34 -2.88 5.54
N GLN A 11 19.87 -1.65 5.73
CA GLN A 11 20.37 -0.82 6.81
C GLN A 11 19.76 -1.31 8.14
N PRO A 12 20.55 -1.54 9.20
CA PRO A 12 20.01 -1.87 10.52
C PRO A 12 18.96 -0.84 10.96
N GLY A 13 17.80 -1.31 11.43
CA GLY A 13 16.71 -0.44 11.89
C GLY A 13 15.81 0.14 10.79
N SER A 14 16.15 0.03 9.50
CA SER A 14 15.33 0.60 8.42
C SER A 14 13.99 -0.12 8.20
N GLY A 15 13.94 -1.44 8.47
CA GLY A 15 12.78 -2.28 8.15
C GLY A 15 12.62 -2.56 6.64
N VAL A 16 13.54 -2.08 5.79
CA VAL A 16 13.50 -2.22 4.33
C VAL A 16 14.71 -3.03 3.87
N VAL A 17 14.51 -3.89 2.87
CA VAL A 17 15.56 -4.78 2.34
C VAL A 17 15.59 -4.67 0.82
N LEU A 18 16.78 -4.49 0.26
CA LEU A 18 17.03 -4.56 -1.17
C LEU A 18 17.29 -6.02 -1.55
N THR A 19 16.58 -6.53 -2.55
CA THR A 19 16.77 -7.91 -3.05
C THR A 19 16.65 -7.93 -4.56
N CYS A 20 17.28 -8.92 -5.21
CA CYS A 20 16.94 -9.22 -6.59
C CYS A 20 15.57 -9.90 -6.65
N LEU A 21 14.94 -9.83 -7.82
CA LEU A 21 13.60 -10.36 -8.03
C LEU A 21 13.52 -11.88 -7.78
N ASP A 22 14.54 -12.63 -8.18
CA ASP A 22 14.56 -14.10 -8.02
C ASP A 22 14.63 -14.51 -6.54
N CYS A 23 15.46 -13.83 -5.74
CA CYS A 23 15.53 -14.07 -4.30
C CYS A 23 14.26 -13.63 -3.58
N PHE A 24 13.68 -12.50 -4.00
CA PHE A 24 12.38 -12.05 -3.51
C PHE A 24 11.27 -13.06 -3.82
N LEU A 25 11.27 -13.62 -5.03
CA LEU A 25 10.28 -14.58 -5.48
C LEU A 25 10.43 -15.93 -4.80
N GLY A 26 11.64 -16.47 -4.71
CA GLY A 26 11.87 -17.84 -4.29
C GLY A 26 11.05 -18.82 -5.16
N LYS A 27 9.99 -19.40 -4.59
CA LYS A 27 9.03 -20.27 -5.32
C LYS A 27 7.65 -19.62 -5.53
N GLY A 28 7.51 -18.36 -5.16
CA GLY A 28 6.25 -17.61 -5.25
C GLY A 28 5.96 -17.09 -6.66
N SER A 29 4.89 -16.30 -6.77
CA SER A 29 4.51 -15.60 -8.00
C SER A 29 4.34 -14.11 -7.72
N LEU A 30 4.53 -13.28 -8.75
CA LEU A 30 4.27 -11.85 -8.66
C LEU A 30 2.81 -11.57 -8.97
N HIS A 31 2.25 -10.60 -8.25
CA HIS A 31 1.00 -9.97 -8.61
C HIS A 31 1.27 -8.50 -8.90
N LEU A 32 0.87 -8.04 -10.08
CA LEU A 32 1.01 -6.64 -10.45
C LEU A 32 -0.17 -5.85 -9.89
N PHE A 33 0.12 -4.85 -9.08
CA PHE A 33 -0.87 -3.90 -8.59
C PHE A 33 -1.12 -2.82 -9.63
N GLU A 34 -2.37 -2.60 -10.00
CA GLU A 34 -2.75 -1.62 -11.03
C GLU A 34 -2.99 -0.23 -10.42
N TYR A 35 -2.42 0.81 -11.04
CA TYR A 35 -2.60 2.22 -10.65
C TYR A 35 -3.40 2.96 -11.72
N SER A 36 -3.96 4.13 -11.37
CA SER A 36 -4.72 4.97 -12.29
C SER A 36 -5.92 4.27 -12.96
N ILE A 37 -6.50 3.28 -12.30
CA ILE A 37 -7.63 2.56 -12.89
C ILE A 37 -8.91 3.41 -12.81
N GLN A 38 -9.79 3.25 -13.79
CA GLN A 38 -11.10 3.90 -13.76
C GLN A 38 -11.97 3.37 -12.62
N THR A 39 -12.78 4.24 -12.01
CA THR A 39 -13.71 3.88 -10.92
C THR A 39 -14.61 2.70 -11.28
N SER A 40 -15.11 2.64 -12.52
CA SER A 40 -15.93 1.52 -12.99
C SER A 40 -15.17 0.19 -12.93
N LEU A 41 -13.92 0.16 -13.38
CA LEU A 41 -13.06 -1.02 -13.32
C LEU A 41 -12.73 -1.38 -11.88
N PHE A 42 -12.43 -0.40 -11.02
CA PHE A 42 -12.20 -0.61 -9.59
C PHE A 42 -13.37 -1.34 -8.93
N LEU A 43 -14.60 -0.87 -9.17
CA LEU A 43 -15.80 -1.46 -8.57
C LEU A 43 -16.08 -2.90 -9.04
N THR A 44 -15.54 -3.31 -10.20
CA THR A 44 -15.63 -4.71 -10.67
C THR A 44 -14.58 -5.64 -10.04
N LYS A 45 -13.51 -5.09 -9.44
CA LYS A 45 -12.42 -5.87 -8.83
C LYS A 45 -12.80 -6.26 -7.40
N LEU A 46 -13.40 -7.46 -7.28
CA LEU A 46 -13.88 -8.03 -6.01
C LEU A 46 -12.77 -8.29 -4.98
N ARG A 47 -11.52 -8.42 -5.43
CA ARG A 47 -10.38 -8.72 -4.55
C ARG A 47 -9.66 -7.43 -4.16
N GLY A 48 -9.58 -7.16 -2.85
CA GLY A 48 -8.73 -6.11 -2.28
C GLY A 48 -7.24 -6.29 -2.57
N GLY A 49 -6.47 -5.22 -2.45
CA GLY A 49 -5.01 -5.23 -2.63
C GLY A 49 -4.54 -5.58 -4.05
N THR A 50 -5.34 -5.29 -5.07
CA THR A 50 -4.99 -5.57 -6.49
C THR A 50 -4.83 -4.32 -7.34
N CYS A 51 -5.45 -3.21 -6.93
CA CYS A 51 -5.50 -2.01 -7.73
C CYS A 51 -5.94 -0.79 -6.91
N SER A 52 -5.64 0.41 -7.43
CA SER A 52 -6.05 1.70 -6.88
C SER A 52 -6.40 2.68 -8.00
N THR A 53 -7.27 3.65 -7.69
CA THR A 53 -7.54 4.78 -8.60
C THR A 53 -6.47 5.86 -8.52
N ALA A 54 -5.61 5.84 -7.49
CA ALA A 54 -4.49 6.76 -7.37
C ALA A 54 -3.49 6.60 -8.50
N ALA A 55 -2.97 7.73 -8.98
CA ALA A 55 -1.92 7.74 -9.99
C ALA A 55 -0.57 7.36 -9.39
N SER A 56 0.20 6.55 -10.12
CA SER A 56 1.62 6.36 -9.81
C SER A 56 2.41 7.60 -10.23
N ASP A 57 3.34 8.01 -9.39
CA ASP A 57 4.37 8.96 -9.75
C ASP A 57 5.36 8.35 -10.78
N PRO A 58 6.19 9.18 -11.44
CA PRO A 58 7.21 8.71 -12.38
C PRO A 58 8.18 7.71 -11.74
N PRO A 59 8.71 6.74 -12.51
CA PRO A 59 9.61 5.70 -11.98
C PRO A 59 10.79 6.25 -11.19
N GLN A 60 11.37 7.37 -11.60
CA GLN A 60 12.49 8.02 -10.92
C GLN A 60 12.12 8.42 -9.49
N SER A 61 10.95 9.02 -9.30
CA SER A 61 10.46 9.38 -7.97
C SER A 61 10.17 8.15 -7.12
N VAL A 62 9.65 7.07 -7.73
CA VAL A 62 9.37 5.82 -7.03
C VAL A 62 10.65 5.18 -6.52
N VAL A 63 11.67 5.08 -7.37
CA VAL A 63 12.98 4.52 -7.03
C VAL A 63 13.68 5.37 -5.98
N HIS A 64 13.66 6.69 -6.15
CA HIS A 64 14.22 7.63 -5.17
C HIS A 64 13.64 7.38 -3.77
N ARG A 65 12.30 7.31 -3.65
CA ARG A 65 11.67 7.04 -2.36
C ARG A 65 12.07 5.69 -1.77
N ALA A 66 12.06 4.62 -2.57
CA ALA A 66 12.41 3.29 -2.09
C ALA A 66 13.86 3.21 -1.61
N MET A 67 14.80 3.78 -2.37
CA MET A 67 16.23 3.79 -2.01
C MET A 67 16.52 4.71 -0.82
N TYR A 68 15.83 5.84 -0.72
CA TYR A 68 15.95 6.72 0.43
C TYR A 68 15.49 6.03 1.72
N LEU A 69 14.35 5.34 1.68
CA LEU A 69 13.80 4.60 2.82
C LEU A 69 14.57 3.32 3.14
N LEU A 70 15.29 2.73 2.17
CA LEU A 70 16.24 1.63 2.43
C LEU A 70 17.35 2.08 3.40
N GLN A 71 17.78 3.33 3.31
CA GLN A 71 18.84 3.89 4.15
C GLN A 71 18.31 4.53 5.43
N ASN A 72 17.17 5.21 5.37
CA ASN A 72 16.66 6.01 6.48
C ASN A 72 15.52 5.34 7.27
N GLY A 73 14.96 4.27 6.71
CA GLY A 73 13.87 3.51 7.31
C GLY A 73 12.48 4.05 7.01
N PHE A 74 11.49 3.16 7.14
CA PHE A 74 10.07 3.46 6.97
C PHE A 74 9.27 3.15 8.25
N GLY A 75 9.85 3.49 9.40
CA GLY A 75 9.23 3.25 10.70
C GLY A 75 9.12 1.76 11.06
N ASN A 76 8.43 1.48 12.17
CA ASN A 76 8.27 0.11 12.66
C ASN A 76 7.21 -0.64 11.84
N TYR A 77 7.58 -1.82 11.33
CA TYR A 77 6.68 -2.70 10.60
C TYR A 77 5.57 -3.22 11.52
N ASP A 78 4.31 -3.01 11.12
CA ASP A 78 3.14 -3.65 11.73
C ASP A 78 2.24 -4.23 10.62
N VAL A 79 1.74 -5.44 10.80
CA VAL A 79 1.03 -6.18 9.74
C VAL A 79 -0.30 -5.51 9.36
N PHE A 80 -0.93 -4.82 10.31
CA PHE A 80 -2.21 -4.13 10.12
C PHE A 80 -2.04 -2.66 9.72
N ARG A 81 -0.88 -2.07 10.02
CA ARG A 81 -0.52 -0.67 9.77
C ARG A 81 0.98 -0.58 9.49
N ASN A 82 1.38 0.17 8.46
CA ASN A 82 2.80 0.31 8.12
C ASN A 82 3.43 -1.03 7.69
N ASN A 83 2.70 -1.78 6.86
CA ASN A 83 3.17 -3.04 6.29
C ASN A 83 3.78 -2.83 4.90
N CYS A 84 4.07 -3.93 4.20
CA CYS A 84 4.59 -3.90 2.84
C CYS A 84 3.70 -3.07 1.90
N GLU A 85 2.36 -3.22 1.99
CA GLU A 85 1.38 -2.52 1.14
C GLU A 85 1.49 -1.01 1.32
N ASP A 86 1.54 -0.53 2.57
CA ASP A 86 1.72 0.89 2.87
C ASP A 86 3.05 1.42 2.31
N PHE A 87 4.14 0.66 2.47
CA PHE A 87 5.44 1.02 1.90
C PHE A 87 5.40 1.13 0.37
N ALA A 88 4.83 0.13 -0.32
CA ALA A 88 4.75 0.13 -1.77
C ALA A 88 3.82 1.23 -2.30
N LEU A 89 2.70 1.46 -1.61
CA LEU A 89 1.74 2.50 -1.98
C LEU A 89 2.35 3.89 -1.80
N TYR A 90 3.05 4.14 -0.69
CA TYR A 90 3.80 5.38 -0.48
C TYR A 90 4.89 5.55 -1.54
N CYS A 91 5.72 4.53 -1.77
CA CYS A 91 6.75 4.60 -2.80
C CYS A 91 6.17 4.89 -4.17
N LYS A 92 4.98 4.38 -4.52
CA LYS A 92 4.36 4.57 -5.83
C LYS A 92 3.61 5.90 -5.97
N THR A 93 3.02 6.44 -4.91
CA THR A 93 2.09 7.60 -4.99
C THR A 93 2.58 8.85 -4.24
N GLY A 94 3.49 8.67 -3.29
CA GLY A 94 3.89 9.69 -2.31
C GLY A 94 2.81 10.01 -1.27
N LEU A 95 1.70 9.26 -1.24
CA LEU A 95 0.57 9.51 -0.35
C LEU A 95 0.70 8.72 0.94
N LEU A 96 0.44 9.40 2.06
CA LEU A 96 0.30 8.80 3.40
C LEU A 96 -1.08 9.11 3.95
N ILE A 97 -1.64 8.13 4.66
CA ILE A 97 -2.90 8.28 5.36
C ILE A 97 -2.65 9.02 6.68
N THR A 98 -3.30 10.17 6.86
CA THR A 98 -3.10 11.04 8.02
C THR A 98 -3.87 10.58 9.24
N ASP A 99 -4.95 9.79 9.10
CA ASP A 99 -5.80 9.43 10.24
C ASP A 99 -5.43 8.09 10.91
N SER A 100 -5.59 8.10 12.23
CA SER A 100 -5.33 7.05 13.21
C SER A 100 -6.63 6.39 13.71
N GLN A 101 -7.80 6.80 13.22
CA GLN A 101 -9.11 6.21 13.56
C GLN A 101 -9.27 4.75 13.07
N GLY A 102 -8.70 3.82 13.83
CA GLY A 102 -9.22 2.47 14.11
C GLY A 102 -9.43 1.44 12.98
N VAL A 103 -9.44 1.83 11.70
CA VAL A 103 -9.66 0.94 10.56
C VAL A 103 -8.32 0.63 9.91
N GLY A 104 -8.01 -0.66 9.73
CA GLY A 104 -6.73 -1.12 9.18
C GLY A 104 -6.42 -0.50 7.82
N ARG A 105 -5.17 -0.03 7.66
CA ARG A 105 -4.71 0.72 6.47
C ARG A 105 -4.54 -0.16 5.24
N SER A 106 -4.28 -1.45 5.44
CA SER A 106 -4.17 -2.42 4.35
C SER A 106 -5.50 -2.59 3.60
N GLY A 107 -5.45 -2.63 2.27
CA GLY A 107 -6.59 -2.92 1.41
C GLY A 107 -7.20 -4.30 1.65
N GLN A 108 -6.49 -5.17 2.37
CA GLN A 108 -6.96 -6.46 2.86
C GLN A 108 -7.57 -6.38 4.27
N ALA A 109 -7.12 -5.46 5.12
CA ALA A 109 -7.59 -5.28 6.50
C ALA A 109 -8.81 -4.34 6.64
N SER A 110 -9.00 -3.40 5.70
CA SER A 110 -10.22 -2.58 5.60
C SER A 110 -11.49 -3.40 5.30
N SER A 111 -11.36 -4.72 5.11
CA SER A 111 -12.44 -5.70 5.02
C SER A 111 -13.12 -6.00 6.37
N VAL A 112 -13.32 -5.01 7.26
CA VAL A 112 -14.16 -5.22 8.46
C VAL A 112 -15.63 -5.31 8.03
N ILE A 113 -15.96 -6.50 7.53
CA ILE A 113 -17.29 -7.02 7.20
C ILE A 113 -18.13 -7.23 8.48
N GLY A 114 -17.57 -6.98 9.68
CA GLY A 114 -18.22 -7.28 10.96
C GLY A 114 -19.41 -6.39 11.31
N ALA A 115 -19.37 -5.10 11.00
CA ALA A 115 -20.42 -4.15 11.40
C ALA A 115 -21.65 -4.08 10.46
N PRO A 116 -21.52 -4.20 9.12
CA PRO A 116 -22.66 -4.03 8.23
C PRO A 116 -23.65 -5.20 8.24
N LEU A 117 -23.20 -6.45 8.35
CA LEU A 117 -24.10 -7.61 8.28
C LEU A 117 -25.06 -7.69 9.46
N ALA A 118 -24.59 -7.40 10.67
CA ALA A 118 -25.46 -7.37 11.86
C ALA A 118 -26.52 -6.26 11.76
N ALA A 119 -26.13 -5.06 11.32
CA ALA A 119 -27.03 -3.93 11.11
C ALA A 119 -28.07 -4.19 10.00
N ILE A 120 -27.68 -4.89 8.93
CA ILE A 120 -28.60 -5.33 7.86
C ILE A 120 -29.62 -6.34 8.39
N LEU A 121 -29.17 -7.30 9.22
CA LEU A 121 -30.05 -8.31 9.80
C LEU A 121 -31.03 -7.75 10.85
N SER A 122 -30.64 -6.67 11.54
CA SER A 122 -31.45 -5.98 12.56
C SER A 122 -32.26 -4.80 12.02
N SER A 123 -32.09 -4.41 10.75
CA SER A 123 -32.77 -3.27 10.13
C SER A 123 -34.06 -3.67 9.43
N PRO A 124 -35.08 -2.78 9.38
CA PRO A 124 -36.28 -2.97 8.54
C PRO A 124 -35.96 -3.09 7.04
N LEU A 125 -34.72 -2.83 6.60
CA LEU A 125 -34.25 -3.06 5.23
C LEU A 125 -34.44 -4.52 4.77
N LYS A 126 -34.50 -5.50 5.69
CA LYS A 126 -34.90 -6.88 5.37
C LYS A 126 -36.25 -6.97 4.64
N LEU A 127 -37.21 -6.10 4.94
CA LEU A 127 -38.52 -6.08 4.28
C LEU A 127 -38.42 -5.64 2.81
N LEU A 128 -37.36 -4.91 2.44
CA LEU A 128 -37.09 -4.47 1.06
C LEU A 128 -36.17 -5.44 0.30
N MET A 129 -35.63 -6.46 0.97
CA MET A 129 -34.75 -7.49 0.38
C MET A 129 -35.33 -8.90 0.59
N PRO A 130 -36.47 -9.24 -0.03
CA PRO A 130 -37.20 -10.47 0.26
C PRO A 130 -36.53 -11.74 -0.27
N SER A 131 -35.51 -11.64 -1.13
CA SER A 131 -34.82 -12.80 -1.70
C SER A 131 -33.35 -12.86 -1.30
N PRO A 132 -32.76 -14.07 -1.16
CA PRO A 132 -31.33 -14.25 -0.93
C PRO A 132 -30.44 -13.54 -1.97
N VAL A 133 -30.91 -13.47 -3.22
CA VAL A 133 -30.23 -12.75 -4.30
C VAL A 133 -30.17 -11.24 -4.01
N GLY A 134 -31.27 -10.64 -3.56
CA GLY A 134 -31.29 -9.22 -3.20
C GLY A 134 -30.32 -8.86 -2.07
N VAL A 135 -30.27 -9.70 -1.03
CA VAL A 135 -29.32 -9.53 0.08
C VAL A 135 -27.87 -9.63 -0.40
N ALA A 136 -27.57 -10.62 -1.26
CA ALA A 136 -26.24 -10.78 -1.83
C ALA A 136 -25.82 -9.56 -2.69
N THR A 137 -26.71 -9.06 -3.56
CA THR A 137 -26.46 -7.89 -4.40
C THR A 137 -26.17 -6.64 -3.57
N VAL A 138 -26.99 -6.35 -2.55
CA VAL A 138 -26.78 -5.18 -1.68
C VAL A 138 -25.47 -5.31 -0.89
N THR A 139 -25.18 -6.49 -0.35
CA THR A 139 -23.94 -6.74 0.40
C THR A 139 -22.71 -6.55 -0.49
N ALA A 140 -22.73 -7.10 -1.71
CA ALA A 140 -21.66 -6.93 -2.68
C ALA A 140 -21.49 -5.45 -3.09
N GLY A 141 -22.60 -4.74 -3.34
CA GLY A 141 -22.57 -3.31 -3.64
C GLY A 141 -21.97 -2.48 -2.50
N MET A 142 -22.39 -2.73 -1.26
CA MET A 142 -21.83 -2.08 -0.07
C MET A 142 -20.34 -2.38 0.10
N TYR A 143 -19.91 -3.62 -0.14
CA TYR A 143 -18.49 -3.98 -0.12
C TYR A 143 -17.68 -3.20 -1.16
N CYS A 144 -18.12 -3.20 -2.43
CA CYS A 144 -17.43 -2.49 -3.51
C CYS A 144 -17.36 -0.97 -3.23
N MET A 145 -18.46 -0.37 -2.75
CA MET A 145 -18.49 1.06 -2.41
C MET A 145 -17.62 1.39 -1.21
N SER A 146 -17.63 0.55 -0.16
CA SER A 146 -16.75 0.72 1.01
C SER A 146 -15.28 0.65 0.60
N ARG A 147 -14.91 -0.36 -0.20
CA ARG A 147 -13.56 -0.49 -0.79
C ARG A 147 -13.16 0.71 -1.63
N TYR A 148 -14.09 1.28 -2.40
CA TYR A 148 -13.83 2.46 -3.21
C TYR A 148 -13.62 3.70 -2.34
N ALA A 149 -14.44 3.89 -1.30
CA ALA A 149 -14.31 5.03 -0.39
C ALA A 149 -12.99 5.02 0.41
N THR A 150 -12.44 3.83 0.68
CA THR A 150 -11.15 3.67 1.37
C THR A 150 -9.94 3.64 0.43
N ASP A 151 -10.15 3.66 -0.89
CA ASP A 151 -9.07 3.75 -1.87
C ASP A 151 -8.25 5.03 -1.67
N ILE A 152 -6.93 4.93 -1.76
CA ILE A 152 -6.04 6.06 -1.49
C ILE A 152 -6.21 7.21 -2.51
N GLY A 153 -6.72 6.91 -3.71
CA GLY A 153 -7.04 7.92 -4.72
C GLY A 153 -8.36 8.65 -4.49
N VAL A 154 -9.18 8.19 -3.56
CA VAL A 154 -10.55 8.69 -3.31
C VAL A 154 -10.68 9.35 -1.95
N ARG A 155 -10.06 8.77 -0.92
CA ARG A 155 -10.15 9.24 0.46
C ARG A 155 -9.58 10.66 0.61
N SER A 156 -10.13 11.42 1.54
CA SER A 156 -9.75 12.81 1.78
C SER A 156 -8.69 12.99 2.88
N ASP A 157 -8.43 11.96 3.68
CA ASP A 157 -7.49 11.94 4.79
C ASP A 157 -6.12 11.39 4.37
N VAL A 158 -5.64 11.85 3.20
CA VAL A 158 -4.29 11.57 2.70
C VAL A 158 -3.55 12.86 2.44
N ILE A 159 -2.26 12.82 2.69
CA ILE A 159 -1.33 13.91 2.38
C ILE A 159 -0.21 13.37 1.49
N LYS A 160 0.22 14.19 0.53
CA LYS A 160 1.42 13.89 -0.26
C LYS A 160 2.63 14.42 0.49
N VAL A 161 3.58 13.55 0.79
CA VAL A 161 4.75 13.87 1.64
C VAL A 161 6.02 13.50 0.90
N ALA A 162 6.99 14.41 0.87
CA ALA A 162 8.32 14.14 0.35
C ALA A 162 9.03 13.11 1.25
N VAL A 163 9.94 12.32 0.69
CA VAL A 163 10.53 11.19 1.44
C VAL A 163 11.52 11.65 2.49
N GLU A 164 12.15 12.79 2.22
CA GLU A 164 13.06 13.48 3.11
C GLU A 164 12.31 13.91 4.37
N ASP A 165 11.14 14.54 4.22
CA ASP A 165 10.30 14.95 5.34
C ASP A 165 9.75 13.76 6.13
N LEU A 166 9.44 12.66 5.45
CA LEU A 166 8.94 11.46 6.10
C LEU A 166 10.01 10.84 7.02
N ALA A 167 11.21 10.64 6.49
CA ALA A 167 12.30 10.03 7.26
C ALA A 167 12.73 10.87 8.46
N VAL A 168 12.79 12.20 8.29
CA VAL A 168 13.11 13.12 9.39
C VAL A 168 12.07 13.00 10.52
N ASN A 169 10.79 12.87 10.19
CA ASN A 169 9.73 12.75 11.18
C ASN A 169 9.61 11.35 11.82
N LEU A 170 10.06 10.29 11.13
CA LEU A 170 10.13 8.93 11.67
C LEU A 170 11.36 8.71 12.57
N GLY A 171 12.38 9.57 12.45
CA GLY A 171 13.57 9.62 13.30
C GLY A 171 13.36 10.39 14.61
N TRP A 172 12.50 9.89 15.51
CA TRP A 172 12.50 10.38 16.89
C TRP A 172 13.82 10.02 17.60
N GLY A 173 14.77 10.96 17.60
CA GLY A 173 15.92 10.98 18.51
C GLY A 173 17.29 10.90 17.85
N ASP A 174 17.85 12.09 17.58
CA ASP A 174 19.27 12.48 17.59
C ASP A 174 20.18 12.19 16.36
N GLU A 175 20.46 13.31 15.66
CA GLU A 175 21.71 13.84 15.07
C GLU A 175 22.75 12.83 14.47
N THR A 176 23.22 12.98 13.23
CA THR A 176 23.94 14.12 12.66
C THR A 176 24.07 13.98 11.13
N VAL A 177 24.11 15.15 10.47
CA VAL A 177 24.28 15.40 9.03
C VAL A 177 25.68 14.98 8.57
N GLU A 178 25.83 14.46 7.33
CA GLU A 178 26.86 14.85 6.35
C GLU A 178 26.44 14.41 4.92
N ALA A 179 26.87 15.17 3.92
CA ALA A 179 26.36 15.19 2.55
C ALA A 179 27.31 14.55 1.52
N ALA A 180 26.78 14.40 0.29
CA ALA A 180 27.41 14.02 -0.99
C ALA A 180 27.63 12.50 -1.20
N ASP A 181 27.52 11.92 -2.39
CA ASP A 181 27.72 12.46 -3.73
C ASP A 181 26.91 11.72 -4.80
N ASP A 182 26.75 12.39 -5.94
CA ASP A 182 26.00 11.98 -7.13
C ASP A 182 26.67 10.81 -7.87
N ALA A 183 25.91 9.76 -8.18
CA ALA A 183 26.34 8.66 -9.04
C ALA A 183 25.20 8.24 -9.96
N SER A 184 25.15 8.88 -11.13
CA SER A 184 24.38 8.44 -12.28
C SER A 184 24.81 7.02 -12.67
N SER A 185 23.91 6.05 -12.50
CA SER A 185 24.04 4.72 -13.08
C SER A 185 22.76 4.36 -13.85
N GLN A 186 22.97 3.66 -14.95
CA GLN A 186 22.00 3.49 -16.03
C GLN A 186 20.70 2.82 -15.55
N LEU A 187 19.59 3.45 -15.94
CA LEU A 187 18.22 3.16 -15.57
C LEU A 187 17.81 1.75 -16.04
N THR A 188 17.82 0.78 -15.14
CA THR A 188 17.02 -0.44 -15.28
C THR A 188 15.65 -0.24 -14.65
N ASP A 189 14.62 -0.85 -15.22
CA ASP A 189 13.23 -0.72 -14.80
C ASP A 189 13.04 -1.32 -13.38
N TYR A 190 13.02 -0.46 -12.36
CA TYR A 190 12.81 -0.88 -10.98
C TYR A 190 11.32 -0.80 -10.64
N HIS A 191 10.76 -1.91 -10.18
CA HIS A 191 9.41 -1.98 -9.65
C HIS A 191 9.45 -2.33 -8.17
N VAL A 192 8.64 -1.62 -7.37
CA VAL A 192 8.39 -2.00 -5.97
C VAL A 192 7.32 -3.08 -5.99
N ILE A 193 7.68 -4.29 -5.54
CA ILE A 193 6.81 -5.46 -5.67
C ILE A 193 6.45 -6.01 -4.30
N GLN A 194 5.21 -6.47 -4.18
CA GLN A 194 4.63 -7.09 -2.99
C GLN A 194 4.72 -8.60 -3.12
N ARG A 195 5.10 -9.31 -2.04
CA ARG A 195 4.88 -10.75 -1.91
C ARG A 195 3.59 -10.91 -1.13
N LYS A 196 2.69 -11.73 -1.67
CA LYS A 196 1.51 -12.17 -0.95
C LYS A 196 1.92 -13.40 -0.14
N ASP A 197 2.01 -13.25 1.17
CA ASP A 197 2.18 -14.38 2.10
C ASP A 197 0.91 -15.25 2.13
#